data_AF-A0A559IV42-F1
#
_entry.id   AF-A0A559IV42-F1
#
_cell.length_a   1.000
_cell.length_b   1.000
_cell.length_c   1.000
_cell.angle_alpha   90.00
_cell.angle_beta   90.00
_cell.angle_gamma   90.00
#
_symmetry.space_group_name_H-M   'P 1'
#
loop_
_entity.id
_entity.type
_entity.pdbx_description
1 polymer ?
#
loop_
_entity_poly.entity_id
_entity_poly.type
_entity_poly.pdbx_seq_one_letter_code
_entity_poly.pdbx_strand_id
1 'polypeptide(L)'
;MDYLFSRPPSSTYFASLPESKLREMRTSREASAGYFIAMIDVRDYADLSMRQAAGLTFISYMLSARLVVTTAPSIPFFHAIFQSLGFEKAKDIMHFDYDDQIPTPYFVLDTRGNKLHEYLDRMISSFGLAQIRDDADKGLQLLSRRERDVVDLLIQGNSNMEIAGLLYVSEATVKKHVSNIFKKYHVKNRVQFINRYNEQFSRQ
;
A
#
# COMPACT_ATOMS: atom_id res chain seq x y z
N MET A 1 -2.35 -19.88 -17.14
CA MET A 1 -1.24 -20.41 -16.32
C MET A 1 -0.13 -20.97 -17.20
N ASP A 2 -0.43 -21.58 -18.34
CA ASP A 2 0.54 -22.27 -19.22
C ASP A 2 1.81 -21.45 -19.53
N TYR A 3 1.69 -20.14 -19.74
CA TYR A 3 2.87 -19.29 -19.99
C TYR A 3 3.87 -19.27 -18.82
N LEU A 4 3.40 -19.38 -17.56
CA LEU A 4 4.23 -19.40 -16.35
C LEU A 4 5.06 -20.67 -16.22
N PHE A 5 4.63 -21.77 -16.85
CA PHE A 5 5.39 -23.02 -16.90
C PHE A 5 6.41 -23.04 -18.03
N SER A 6 6.22 -22.20 -19.06
CA SER A 6 7.00 -22.23 -20.29
C SER A 6 8.14 -21.21 -20.35
N ARG A 7 8.11 -20.15 -19.54
CA ARG A 7 9.06 -19.04 -19.64
C ARG A 7 9.86 -18.82 -18.36
N PRO A 8 11.18 -18.66 -18.44
CA PRO A 8 11.96 -18.16 -17.31
C PRO A 8 11.63 -16.69 -17.02
N PRO A 9 11.81 -16.23 -15.77
CA PRO A 9 12.23 -17.04 -14.62
C PRO A 9 11.06 -17.78 -13.95
N SER A 10 9.82 -17.70 -14.45
CA SER A 10 8.67 -18.33 -13.77
C SER A 10 8.68 -19.87 -13.82
N SER A 11 9.16 -20.46 -14.92
CA SER A 11 9.01 -21.89 -15.21
C SER A 11 9.51 -22.80 -14.10
N THR A 12 10.70 -22.53 -13.55
CA THR A 12 11.32 -23.34 -12.49
C THR A 12 10.50 -23.35 -11.20
N TYR A 13 9.90 -22.20 -10.85
CA TYR A 13 9.03 -22.12 -9.69
C TYR A 13 7.76 -22.96 -9.88
N PHE A 14 7.01 -22.75 -10.96
CA PHE A 14 5.74 -23.44 -11.13
C PHE A 14 5.89 -24.94 -11.41
N ALA A 15 6.97 -25.36 -12.08
CA ALA A 15 7.26 -26.77 -12.33
C ALA A 15 7.67 -27.55 -11.08
N SER A 16 8.18 -26.86 -10.04
CA SER A 16 8.60 -27.50 -8.77
C SER A 16 7.49 -27.58 -7.73
N LEU A 17 6.32 -26.95 -7.97
CA LEU A 17 5.19 -27.00 -7.04
C LEU A 17 4.44 -28.32 -7.11
N PRO A 18 3.98 -28.87 -5.97
CA PRO A 18 3.11 -30.04 -5.96
C PRO A 18 1.74 -29.71 -6.55
N GLU A 19 1.08 -30.71 -7.15
CA GLU A 19 -0.24 -30.54 -7.79
C GLU A 19 -1.32 -30.03 -6.83
N SER A 20 -1.18 -30.26 -5.52
CA SER A 20 -2.07 -29.69 -4.50
C SER A 20 -1.96 -28.16 -4.44
N LYS A 21 -0.74 -27.61 -4.48
CA LYS A 21 -0.49 -26.17 -4.49
C LYS A 21 -0.93 -25.52 -5.80
N LEU A 22 -0.70 -26.19 -6.93
CA LEU A 22 -1.19 -25.72 -8.23
C LEU A 22 -2.72 -25.63 -8.26
N ARG A 23 -3.42 -26.60 -7.65
CA ARG A 23 -4.88 -26.56 -7.52
C ARG A 23 -5.38 -25.39 -6.65
N GLU A 24 -4.70 -25.06 -5.55
CA GLU A 24 -5.03 -23.89 -4.73
C GLU A 24 -4.92 -22.55 -5.48
N MET A 25 -4.10 -22.50 -6.53
CA MET A 25 -3.86 -21.31 -7.35
C MET A 25 -4.82 -21.23 -8.55
N ARG A 26 -5.64 -22.25 -8.82
CA ARG A 26 -6.61 -22.20 -9.92
C ARG A 26 -7.79 -21.32 -9.54
N THR A 27 -8.11 -20.36 -10.41
CA THR A 27 -9.26 -19.46 -10.28
C THR A 27 -10.16 -19.58 -11.53
N SER A 28 -11.36 -19.00 -11.47
CA SER A 28 -12.18 -18.82 -12.68
C SER A 28 -11.46 -17.90 -13.67
N ARG A 29 -11.84 -17.95 -14.95
CA ARG A 29 -11.23 -17.10 -16.01
C ARG A 29 -11.35 -15.59 -15.75
N GLU A 30 -12.30 -15.19 -14.92
CA GLU A 30 -12.61 -13.80 -14.59
C GLU A 30 -11.90 -13.31 -13.30
N ALA A 31 -11.29 -14.23 -12.54
CA ALA A 31 -10.65 -13.92 -11.26
C ALA A 31 -9.13 -14.11 -11.34
N SER A 32 -8.36 -13.16 -10.79
CA SER A 32 -6.90 -13.30 -10.67
C SER A 32 -6.53 -14.15 -9.44
N ALA A 33 -5.66 -15.13 -9.66
CA ALA A 33 -5.03 -15.90 -8.57
C ALA A 33 -3.95 -15.11 -7.83
N GLY A 34 -3.39 -14.09 -8.49
CA GLY A 34 -2.18 -13.42 -8.05
C GLY A 34 -1.31 -12.93 -9.20
N TYR A 35 -0.11 -12.44 -8.87
CA TYR A 35 0.88 -11.99 -9.85
C TYR A 35 2.18 -12.79 -9.69
N PHE A 36 2.80 -13.10 -10.83
CA PHE A 36 4.23 -13.39 -10.89
C PHE A 36 4.93 -12.13 -11.41
N ILE A 37 5.85 -11.57 -10.64
CA ILE A 37 6.56 -10.34 -10.96
C ILE A 37 8.04 -10.69 -11.15
N ALA A 38 8.52 -10.69 -12.39
CA ALA A 38 9.95 -10.90 -12.66
C ALA A 38 10.76 -9.61 -12.44
N MET A 39 10.19 -8.48 -12.88
CA MET A 39 10.79 -7.15 -12.80
C MET A 39 9.70 -6.10 -13.02
N ILE A 40 9.86 -4.93 -12.40
CA ILE A 40 9.15 -3.71 -12.80
C ILE A 40 10.21 -2.81 -13.44
N ASP A 41 10.12 -2.63 -14.75
CA ASP A 41 11.11 -1.91 -15.53
C ASP A 41 10.96 -0.39 -15.31
N VAL A 42 12.10 0.29 -15.17
CA VAL A 42 12.20 1.73 -14.97
C VAL A 42 13.26 2.26 -15.93
N ARG A 43 12.83 3.09 -16.89
CA ARG A 43 13.70 3.60 -17.94
C ARG A 43 14.85 4.45 -17.41
N ASP A 44 14.58 5.26 -16.38
CA ASP A 44 15.58 6.06 -15.70
C ASP A 44 15.41 5.93 -14.19
N TYR A 45 16.29 5.15 -13.57
CA TYR A 45 16.31 4.98 -12.12
C TYR A 45 16.74 6.24 -11.37
N ALA A 46 17.29 7.28 -12.02
CA ALA A 46 17.59 8.56 -11.38
C ALA A 46 16.33 9.43 -11.21
N ASP A 47 15.29 9.22 -12.04
CA ASP A 47 14.02 9.94 -11.98
C ASP A 47 13.19 9.51 -10.76
N LEU A 48 12.92 10.46 -9.87
CA LEU A 48 12.14 10.23 -8.65
C LEU A 48 10.70 9.77 -8.95
N SER A 49 10.06 10.36 -9.96
CA SER A 49 8.68 10.07 -10.32
C SER A 49 8.55 8.64 -10.85
N MET A 50 9.51 8.19 -11.66
CA MET A 50 9.51 6.82 -12.17
C MET A 50 9.76 5.80 -11.06
N ARG A 51 10.70 6.07 -10.14
CA ARG A 51 10.91 5.22 -8.96
C ARG A 51 9.65 5.12 -8.09
N GLN A 52 8.97 6.24 -7.88
CA GLN A 52 7.72 6.28 -7.13
C GLN A 52 6.62 5.48 -7.83
N ALA A 53 6.46 5.65 -9.15
CA ALA A 53 5.48 4.89 -9.93
C ALA A 53 5.74 3.38 -9.87
N ALA A 54 7.00 2.95 -9.97
CA ALA A 54 7.38 1.54 -9.84
C ALA A 54 7.06 1.00 -8.44
N GLY A 55 7.40 1.76 -7.39
CA GLY A 55 7.08 1.39 -6.00
C GLY A 55 5.56 1.28 -5.75
N LEU A 56 4.78 2.26 -6.20
CA LEU A 56 3.32 2.24 -6.08
C LEU A 56 2.69 1.10 -6.88
N THR A 57 3.22 0.80 -8.06
CA THR A 57 2.79 -0.34 -8.87
C THR A 57 3.05 -1.65 -8.14
N PHE A 58 4.25 -1.80 -7.56
CA PHE A 58 4.60 -2.98 -6.77
C PHE A 58 3.65 -3.16 -5.57
N ILE A 59 3.43 -2.10 -4.79
CA ILE A 59 2.50 -2.11 -3.65
C ILE A 59 1.08 -2.43 -4.12
N SER A 60 0.61 -1.86 -5.24
CA SER A 60 -0.71 -2.14 -5.78
C SER A 60 -0.88 -3.62 -6.11
N TYR A 61 0.12 -4.26 -6.71
CA TYR A 61 0.10 -5.71 -6.92
C TYR A 61 0.05 -6.48 -5.62
N MET A 62 0.82 -6.08 -4.60
CA MET A 62 0.81 -6.75 -3.30
C MET A 62 -0.53 -6.65 -2.58
N LEU A 63 -1.19 -5.49 -2.65
CA LEU A 63 -2.46 -5.23 -1.96
C LEU A 63 -3.67 -5.80 -2.71
N SER A 64 -3.62 -5.84 -4.04
CA SER A 64 -4.72 -6.37 -4.87
C SER A 64 -4.61 -7.87 -5.12
N ALA A 65 -3.42 -8.45 -4.97
CA ALA A 65 -3.22 -9.87 -5.18
C ALA A 65 -3.72 -10.70 -4.01
N ARG A 66 -4.00 -11.96 -4.32
CA ARG A 66 -4.14 -13.06 -3.36
C ARG A 66 -2.79 -13.76 -3.11
N LEU A 67 -1.94 -13.81 -4.13
CA LEU A 67 -0.60 -14.38 -4.08
C LEU A 67 0.34 -13.53 -4.94
N VAL A 68 1.51 -13.19 -4.42
CA VAL A 68 2.58 -12.57 -5.22
C VAL A 68 3.80 -13.48 -5.16
N VAL A 69 4.29 -13.86 -6.33
CA VAL A 69 5.58 -14.55 -6.47
C VAL A 69 6.51 -13.61 -7.21
N THR A 70 7.70 -13.40 -6.67
CA THR A 70 8.71 -12.53 -7.28
C THR A 70 10.08 -13.16 -7.18
N THR A 71 10.99 -12.68 -8.01
CA THR A 71 12.42 -12.99 -7.93
C THR A 71 13.20 -11.71 -8.16
N ALA A 72 14.40 -11.62 -7.59
CA ALA A 72 15.34 -10.55 -7.85
C ALA A 72 16.76 -11.11 -7.73
N PRO A 73 17.76 -10.48 -8.37
CA PRO A 73 19.15 -10.90 -8.26
C PRO A 73 19.54 -11.09 -6.79
N SER A 74 20.36 -12.11 -6.50
CA SER A 74 20.80 -12.49 -5.14
C SER A 74 21.77 -11.47 -4.51
N ILE A 75 21.36 -10.21 -4.45
CA ILE A 75 22.00 -9.13 -3.74
C ILE A 75 21.35 -9.06 -2.35
N PRO A 76 22.13 -9.07 -1.25
CA PRO A 76 21.59 -9.08 0.12
C PRO A 76 20.54 -8.00 0.40
N PHE A 77 20.67 -6.85 -0.27
CA PHE A 77 19.72 -5.74 -0.19
C PHE A 77 18.29 -6.13 -0.58
N PHE A 78 18.08 -6.82 -1.71
CA PHE A 78 16.75 -7.23 -2.15
C PHE A 78 16.15 -8.28 -1.22
N HIS A 79 16.98 -9.20 -0.70
CA HIS A 79 16.54 -10.19 0.27
C HIS A 79 15.99 -9.52 1.54
N ALA A 80 16.72 -8.53 2.07
CA ALA A 80 16.30 -7.79 3.24
C ALA A 80 14.97 -7.03 3.00
N ILE A 81 14.80 -6.43 1.81
CA ILE A 81 13.56 -5.76 1.42
C ILE A 81 12.38 -6.73 1.36
N PHE A 82 12.53 -7.87 0.68
CA PHE A 82 11.42 -8.81 0.56
C PHE A 82 11.04 -9.40 1.92
N GLN A 83 12.03 -9.72 2.76
CA GLN A 83 11.75 -10.20 4.12
C GLN A 83 11.08 -9.13 4.99
N SER A 84 11.51 -7.87 4.93
CA SER A 84 10.86 -6.79 5.68
C SER A 84 9.44 -6.51 5.18
N LEU A 85 9.20 -6.76 3.89
CA LEU A 85 7.88 -6.77 3.26
C LEU A 85 7.10 -8.08 3.49
N GLY A 86 7.54 -8.95 4.39
CA GLY A 86 6.79 -10.16 4.76
C GLY A 86 6.73 -11.24 3.70
N PHE A 87 7.54 -11.16 2.63
CA PHE A 87 7.71 -12.29 1.72
C PHE A 87 8.50 -13.41 2.39
N GLU A 88 8.08 -14.63 2.10
CA GLU A 88 8.80 -15.84 2.47
C GLU A 88 9.66 -16.32 1.31
N LYS A 89 10.91 -16.68 1.59
CA LYS A 89 11.78 -17.32 0.61
C LYS A 89 11.23 -18.71 0.27
N ALA A 90 11.05 -19.02 -1.01
CA ALA A 90 10.71 -20.37 -1.45
C ALA A 90 11.83 -21.34 -1.06
N LYS A 91 11.48 -22.44 -0.39
CA LYS A 91 12.44 -23.44 0.07
C LYS A 91 12.91 -24.28 -1.10
N ASP A 92 14.23 -24.43 -1.23
CA ASP A 92 14.88 -25.36 -2.16
C ASP A 92 14.52 -25.17 -3.65
N ILE A 93 13.96 -24.02 -4.01
CA ILE A 93 13.61 -23.65 -5.38
C ILE A 93 14.41 -22.41 -5.76
N MET A 94 15.31 -22.55 -6.73
CA MET A 94 16.20 -21.49 -7.22
C MET A 94 16.36 -21.60 -8.73
N HIS A 95 16.73 -20.49 -9.36
CA HIS A 95 16.99 -20.40 -10.80
C HIS A 95 18.28 -19.61 -11.08
N PHE A 96 18.76 -19.62 -12.33
CA PHE A 96 19.98 -18.94 -12.73
C PHE A 96 19.74 -17.89 -13.83
N ASP A 97 18.48 -17.59 -14.16
CA ASP A 97 18.09 -16.85 -15.37
C ASP A 97 18.52 -15.37 -15.43
N TYR A 98 19.20 -14.83 -14.42
CA TYR A 98 19.74 -13.46 -14.46
C TYR A 98 21.13 -13.39 -15.08
N ASP A 99 22.01 -14.34 -14.76
CA ASP A 99 23.44 -14.30 -15.15
C ASP A 99 24.06 -15.69 -15.40
N ASP A 100 23.25 -16.75 -15.38
CA ASP A 100 23.65 -18.16 -15.51
C ASP A 100 24.63 -18.67 -14.43
N GLN A 101 24.91 -17.89 -13.38
CA GLN A 101 25.96 -18.19 -12.39
C GLN A 101 25.42 -18.19 -10.96
N ILE A 102 24.62 -17.20 -10.61
CA ILE A 102 24.19 -16.96 -9.24
C ILE A 102 22.83 -17.63 -9.00
N PRO A 103 22.75 -18.64 -8.10
CA PRO A 103 21.49 -19.24 -7.74
C PRO A 103 20.60 -18.19 -7.08
N THR A 104 19.45 -17.95 -7.68
CA THR A 104 18.53 -16.89 -7.33
C THR A 104 17.24 -17.46 -6.77
N PRO A 105 16.84 -17.08 -5.54
CA PRO A 105 15.64 -17.63 -4.93
C PRO A 105 14.37 -16.89 -5.35
N TYR A 106 13.24 -17.55 -5.18
CA TYR A 106 11.93 -16.92 -5.28
C TYR A 106 11.45 -16.44 -3.91
N PHE A 107 10.67 -15.37 -3.93
CA PHE A 107 10.00 -14.78 -2.78
C PHE A 107 8.49 -14.84 -2.99
N VAL A 108 7.77 -15.28 -1.97
CA VAL A 108 6.33 -15.53 -2.02
C VAL A 108 5.63 -14.74 -0.93
N LEU A 109 4.61 -13.98 -1.29
CA LEU A 109 3.70 -13.31 -0.38
C LEU A 109 2.29 -13.86 -0.60
N ASP A 110 1.69 -14.40 0.46
CA ASP A 110 0.32 -14.92 0.45
C ASP A 110 -0.58 -14.04 1.32
N THR A 111 -1.47 -13.29 0.69
CA THR A 111 -2.40 -12.35 1.32
C THR A 111 -3.82 -12.93 1.40
N ARG A 112 -4.04 -14.21 1.05
CA ARG A 112 -5.37 -14.84 1.10
C ARG A 112 -5.92 -14.91 2.53
N GLY A 113 -7.25 -14.81 2.64
CA GLY A 113 -7.95 -14.89 3.92
C GLY A 113 -7.63 -13.69 4.82
N ASN A 114 -7.32 -13.95 6.08
CA ASN A 114 -7.02 -12.88 7.05
C ASN A 114 -5.55 -12.40 6.98
N LYS A 115 -4.71 -13.03 6.16
CA LYS A 115 -3.26 -12.74 6.07
C LYS A 115 -2.97 -11.33 5.53
N LEU A 116 -3.86 -10.75 4.72
CA LEU A 116 -3.70 -9.37 4.26
C LEU A 116 -3.64 -8.39 5.43
N HIS A 117 -4.45 -8.60 6.47
CA HIS A 117 -4.46 -7.71 7.64
C HIS A 117 -3.15 -7.81 8.43
N GLU A 118 -2.70 -9.04 8.72
CA GLU A 118 -1.40 -9.29 9.36
C GLU A 118 -0.21 -8.76 8.54
N TYR A 119 -0.34 -8.80 7.22
CA TYR A 119 0.63 -8.23 6.30
C TYR A 119 0.66 -6.70 6.41
N LEU A 120 -0.50 -6.04 6.36
CA LEU A 120 -0.62 -4.59 6.50
C LEU A 120 -0.07 -4.10 7.84
N ASP A 121 -0.38 -4.78 8.94
CA ASP A 121 0.13 -4.44 10.27
C ASP A 121 1.66 -4.53 10.33
N ARG A 122 2.25 -5.58 9.76
CA ARG A 122 3.71 -5.73 9.65
C ARG A 122 4.31 -4.65 8.76
N MET A 123 3.75 -4.39 7.58
CA MET A 123 4.23 -3.34 6.67
C MET A 123 4.26 -1.98 7.37
N ILE A 124 3.17 -1.60 8.04
CA ILE A 124 3.07 -0.33 8.78
C ILE A 124 4.15 -0.26 9.89
N SER A 125 4.38 -1.37 10.59
CA SER A 125 5.38 -1.44 11.66
C SER A 125 6.83 -1.37 11.15
N SER A 126 7.13 -2.06 10.05
CA SER A 126 8.50 -2.24 9.52
C SER A 126 9.05 -1.02 8.79
N PHE A 127 8.20 -0.17 8.19
CA PHE A 127 8.63 1.05 7.50
C PHE A 127 8.70 2.29 8.42
N GLY A 128 8.59 2.13 9.74
CA GLY A 128 8.48 3.27 10.65
C GLY A 128 7.19 4.09 10.46
N LEU A 129 6.26 3.62 9.62
CA LEU A 129 4.94 4.20 9.42
C LEU A 129 4.08 4.08 10.69
N ALA A 130 4.50 3.32 11.70
CA ALA A 130 3.88 3.31 13.02
C ALA A 130 3.79 4.73 13.63
N GLN A 131 4.81 5.58 13.44
CA GLN A 131 4.76 6.99 13.85
C GLN A 131 3.77 7.80 13.00
N ILE A 132 3.63 7.49 11.70
CA ILE A 132 2.64 8.12 10.81
C ILE A 132 1.22 7.71 11.17
N ARG A 133 0.98 6.44 11.52
CA ARG A 133 -0.29 5.96 12.06
C ARG A 133 -0.61 6.65 13.37
N ASP A 134 0.35 6.76 14.29
CA ASP A 134 0.18 7.47 15.55
C ASP A 134 -0.05 8.98 15.36
N ASP A 135 0.58 9.63 14.38
CA ASP A 135 0.41 11.06 14.13
C ASP A 135 -0.85 11.38 13.31
N ALA A 136 -1.25 10.50 12.39
CA ALA A 136 -2.55 10.52 11.74
C ALA A 136 -3.67 10.26 12.76
N ASP A 137 -3.51 9.26 13.64
CA ASP A 137 -4.42 8.98 14.74
C ASP A 137 -4.42 10.12 15.76
N LYS A 138 -3.29 10.73 16.13
CA LYS A 138 -3.26 11.90 17.02
C LYS A 138 -3.96 13.11 16.41
N GLY A 139 -3.76 13.37 15.11
CA GLY A 139 -4.47 14.43 14.38
C GLY A 139 -5.98 14.19 14.33
N LEU A 140 -6.40 12.94 14.09
CA LEU A 140 -7.81 12.50 14.09
C LEU A 140 -8.41 12.40 15.51
N GLN A 141 -7.60 12.12 16.54
CA GLN A 141 -8.00 12.05 17.95
C GLN A 141 -8.10 13.44 18.60
N LEU A 142 -7.38 14.44 18.09
CA LEU A 142 -7.53 15.84 18.51
C LEU A 142 -8.95 16.36 18.23
N LEU A 143 -9.58 15.85 17.17
CA LEU A 143 -10.93 16.21 16.76
C LEU A 143 -11.97 15.24 17.33
N SER A 144 -13.04 15.82 17.90
CA SER A 144 -14.24 15.06 18.21
C SER A 144 -14.82 14.44 16.93
N ARG A 145 -15.61 13.37 17.07
CA ARG A 145 -16.31 12.75 15.94
C ARG A 145 -17.03 13.78 15.07
N ARG A 146 -17.69 14.75 15.71
CA ARG A 146 -18.44 15.79 15.01
C ARG A 146 -17.57 16.81 14.28
N GLU A 147 -16.40 17.14 14.84
CA GLU A 147 -15.45 18.01 14.16
C GLU A 147 -14.81 17.33 12.96
N ARG A 148 -14.64 15.99 12.98
CA ARG A 148 -14.20 15.23 11.81
C ARG A 148 -15.19 15.31 10.65
N ASP A 149 -16.48 15.06 10.93
CA ASP A 149 -17.54 15.20 9.91
C ASP A 149 -17.51 16.59 9.25
N VAL A 150 -17.27 17.64 10.06
CA VAL A 150 -17.17 19.02 9.57
C VAL A 150 -15.90 19.25 8.75
N VAL A 151 -14.76 18.71 9.14
CA VAL A 151 -13.50 18.82 8.39
C VAL A 151 -13.63 18.18 7.01
N ASP A 152 -14.19 16.97 6.92
CA ASP A 152 -14.33 16.22 5.66
C ASP A 152 -15.11 17.02 4.61
N LEU A 153 -16.20 17.67 5.03
CA LEU A 153 -17.00 18.51 4.15
C LEU A 153 -16.33 19.86 3.86
N LEU A 154 -15.55 20.38 4.81
CA LEU A 154 -14.86 21.67 4.68
C LEU A 154 -13.69 21.59 3.68
N ILE A 155 -12.94 20.48 3.65
CA ILE A 155 -11.85 20.28 2.67
C ILE A 155 -12.37 20.06 1.24
N GLN A 156 -13.60 19.56 1.10
CA GLN A 156 -14.30 19.44 -0.19
C GLN A 156 -14.81 20.79 -0.74
N GLY A 157 -14.64 21.88 0.00
CA GLY A 157 -15.04 23.23 -0.45
C GLY A 157 -16.44 23.67 -0.03
N ASN A 158 -17.22 22.84 0.67
CA ASN A 158 -18.59 23.19 1.10
C ASN A 158 -18.61 24.42 2.04
N SER A 159 -19.54 25.33 1.83
CA SER A 159 -19.85 26.44 2.74
C SER A 159 -20.42 25.94 4.07
N ASN A 160 -20.39 26.78 5.12
CA ASN A 160 -20.96 26.40 6.42
C ASN A 160 -22.46 26.07 6.34
N MET A 161 -23.18 26.70 5.39
CA MET A 161 -24.59 26.46 5.15
C MET A 161 -24.83 25.09 4.49
N GLU A 162 -24.01 24.71 3.51
CA GLU A 162 -24.08 23.38 2.89
C GLU A 162 -23.71 22.28 3.89
N ILE A 163 -22.66 22.49 4.68
CA ILE A 163 -22.25 21.56 5.75
C ILE A 163 -23.39 21.39 6.77
N ALA A 164 -24.07 22.48 7.13
CA ALA A 164 -25.20 22.44 8.05
C ALA A 164 -26.35 21.58 7.51
N GLY A 165 -26.66 21.72 6.21
CA GLY A 165 -27.65 20.90 5.53
C GLY A 165 -27.27 19.42 5.49
N LEU A 166 -26.03 19.10 5.10
CA LEU A 166 -25.53 17.72 5.01
C LEU A 166 -25.46 17.02 6.37
N LEU A 167 -25.18 17.77 7.43
CA LEU A 167 -25.03 17.25 8.78
C LEU A 167 -26.31 17.38 9.63
N TYR A 168 -27.40 17.91 9.08
CA TYR A 168 -28.68 18.12 9.77
C TYR A 168 -28.55 18.94 11.07
N VAL A 169 -27.80 20.04 11.03
CA VAL A 169 -27.59 20.97 12.15
C VAL A 169 -27.72 22.43 11.71
N SER A 170 -27.68 23.38 12.64
CA SER A 170 -27.69 24.80 12.29
C SER A 170 -26.33 25.28 11.75
N GLU A 171 -26.34 26.30 10.89
CA GLU A 171 -25.11 26.96 10.42
C GLU A 171 -24.27 27.52 11.58
N ALA A 172 -24.93 28.02 12.64
CA ALA A 172 -24.27 28.50 13.85
C ALA A 172 -23.51 27.36 14.58
N THR A 173 -24.08 26.16 14.61
CA THR A 173 -23.43 24.95 15.14
C THR A 173 -22.18 24.61 14.33
N VAL A 174 -22.25 24.67 13.00
CA VAL A 174 -21.09 24.45 12.13
C VAL A 174 -20.02 25.51 12.37
N LYS A 175 -20.37 26.80 12.45
CA LYS A 175 -19.43 27.88 12.78
C LYS A 175 -18.68 27.63 14.08
N LYS A 176 -19.38 27.10 15.10
CA LYS A 176 -18.76 26.72 16.39
C LYS A 176 -17.76 25.59 16.22
N HIS A 177 -18.11 24.52 15.50
CA HIS A 177 -17.18 23.43 15.20
C HIS A 177 -15.96 23.92 14.41
N VAL A 178 -16.16 24.73 13.36
CA VAL A 178 -15.08 25.32 12.55
C VAL A 178 -14.14 26.17 13.41
N SER A 179 -14.67 26.98 14.33
CA SER A 179 -13.85 27.76 15.26
C SER A 179 -13.00 26.88 16.18
N ASN A 180 -13.58 25.80 16.72
CA ASN A 180 -12.84 24.86 17.55
C ASN A 180 -11.76 24.12 16.76
N ILE A 181 -12.06 23.71 15.53
CA ILE A 181 -11.09 23.09 14.61
C ILE A 181 -9.92 24.05 14.37
N PHE A 182 -10.19 25.31 14.04
CA PHE A 182 -9.13 26.30 13.79
C PHE A 182 -8.24 26.53 15.02
N LYS A 183 -8.83 26.57 16.22
CA LYS A 183 -8.07 26.64 17.47
C LYS A 183 -7.16 25.43 17.67
N LYS A 184 -7.67 24.23 17.43
CA LYS A 184 -6.94 22.96 17.54
C LYS A 184 -5.79 22.85 16.54
N TYR A 185 -5.96 23.40 15.34
CA TYR A 185 -4.93 23.42 14.30
C TYR A 185 -4.02 24.68 14.33
N HIS A 186 -4.24 25.57 15.30
CA HIS A 186 -3.52 26.84 15.45
C HIS A 186 -3.49 27.68 14.16
N VAL A 187 -4.66 27.81 13.51
CA VAL A 187 -4.85 28.58 12.27
C VAL A 187 -5.93 29.64 12.46
N LYS A 188 -5.91 30.69 11.63
CA LYS A 188 -6.82 31.84 11.76
C LYS A 188 -8.00 31.81 10.81
N ASN A 189 -7.89 31.10 9.68
CA ASN A 189 -8.93 31.08 8.66
C ASN A 189 -8.94 29.77 7.87
N ARG A 190 -9.98 29.62 7.05
CA ARG A 190 -10.25 28.42 6.25
C ARG A 190 -9.12 28.08 5.28
N VAL A 191 -8.55 29.08 4.62
CA VAL A 191 -7.46 28.85 3.65
C VAL A 191 -6.22 28.34 4.37
N GLN A 192 -5.85 28.96 5.50
CA GLN A 192 -4.74 28.47 6.34
C GLN A 192 -5.00 27.05 6.86
N PHE A 193 -6.25 26.74 7.25
CA PHE A 193 -6.62 25.40 7.65
C PHE A 193 -6.41 24.39 6.52
N ILE A 194 -6.96 24.66 5.33
CA ILE A 194 -6.85 23.76 4.17
C ILE A 194 -5.39 23.57 3.77
N ASN A 195 -4.60 24.65 3.72
CA ASN A 195 -3.17 24.55 3.40
C ASN A 195 -2.42 23.72 4.44
N ARG A 196 -2.63 23.96 5.74
CA ARG A 196 -1.98 23.18 6.81
C ARG A 196 -2.43 21.72 6.82
N TYR A 197 -3.71 21.47 6.59
CA TYR A 197 -4.26 20.12 6.46
C TYR A 197 -3.56 19.41 5.29
N ASN A 198 -3.55 20.02 4.10
CA ASN A 198 -2.87 19.46 2.93
C ASN A 198 -1.37 19.28 3.15
N GLU A 199 -0.65 20.23 3.74
CA GLU A 199 0.78 20.09 4.05
C GLU A 199 1.08 18.90 4.98
N GLN A 200 0.18 18.61 5.93
CA GLN A 200 0.30 17.46 6.82
C GLN A 200 0.13 16.13 6.09
N PHE A 201 -0.63 16.11 4.99
CA PHE A 201 -0.86 14.93 4.15
C PHE A 201 -0.03 14.89 2.85
N SER A 202 0.60 16.00 2.44
CA SER A 202 1.48 16.14 1.26
C SER A 202 2.97 15.99 1.56
N ARG A 203 3.37 16.02 2.84
CA ARG A 203 4.74 15.72 3.29
C ARG A 203 4.97 14.23 3.60
N GLN A 204 4.07 13.37 3.14
CA GLN A 204 4.20 11.91 3.10
C GLN A 204 4.24 11.45 1.65
#